data_AF-A0A2P8KGV1-F1
#
_entry.id   AF-A0A2P8KGV1-F1
#
_cell.length_a   1.000
_cell.length_b   1.000
_cell.length_c   1.000
_cell.angle_alpha   90.00
_cell.angle_beta   90.00
_cell.angle_gamma   90.00
#
_symmetry.space_group_name_H-M   'P 1'
#
loop_
_entity.id
_entity.type
_entity.pdbx_description
1 polymer ?
#
loop_
_entity_poly.entity_id
_entity_poly.type
_entity_poly.pdbx_seq_one_letter_code
_entity_poly.pdbx_strand_id
1 'polypeptide(L)' 'MLDRSRGGQAVHNDMELSGVTADNTARNVTTGSNAISSGSFANMNGLPVVIQNTGANVLIQNAVILHLQMN' A
#
# COMPACT_ATOMS: atom_id res chain seq x y z
N MET A 1 -9.21 -36.17 23.60
CA MET A 1 -8.33 -35.18 22.94
C MET A 1 -9.11 -34.38 21.88
N LEU A 2 -10.23 -33.75 22.26
CA LEU A 2 -11.12 -33.02 21.34
C LEU A 2 -11.22 -31.51 21.64
N ASP A 3 -10.32 -30.98 22.47
CA ASP A 3 -10.21 -29.53 22.70
C ASP A 3 -9.31 -28.80 21.69
N ARG A 4 -8.61 -29.55 20.83
CA ARG A 4 -7.76 -28.98 19.75
C ARG A 4 -8.46 -28.88 18.39
N SER A 5 -9.71 -29.32 18.27
CA SER A 5 -10.52 -29.21 17.05
C SER A 5 -11.72 -28.27 17.26
N ARG A 6 -11.58 -27.27 18.13
CA ARG A 6 -12.49 -26.12 18.12
C ARG A 6 -11.99 -25.22 17.01
N GLY A 7 -12.49 -25.46 15.79
CA GLY A 7 -12.20 -24.68 14.59
C GLY A 7 -12.59 -23.22 14.77
N GLY A 8 -11.77 -22.46 15.49
CA GLY A 8 -11.64 -21.04 15.20
C GLY A 8 -11.24 -20.91 13.74
N GLN A 9 -11.82 -19.95 13.02
CA GLN A 9 -11.39 -19.66 11.66
C GLN A 9 -9.89 -19.36 11.71
N ALA A 10 -9.08 -20.26 11.13
CA ALA A 10 -7.68 -19.98 10.89
C ALA A 10 -7.63 -18.95 9.76
N VAL A 11 -7.48 -17.68 10.13
CA VAL A 11 -7.25 -16.60 9.16
C VAL A 11 -5.77 -16.65 8.79
N HIS A 12 -5.48 -17.07 7.57
CA HIS A 12 -4.13 -17.08 7.00
C HIS A 12 -4.01 -15.96 5.98
N ASN A 13 -2.99 -15.11 6.14
CA ASN A 13 -2.74 -13.99 5.24
C ASN A 13 -1.30 -14.02 4.78
N ASP A 14 -1.13 -14.20 3.48
CA ASP A 14 0.15 -14.04 2.82
C ASP A 14 0.11 -12.77 1.96
N MET A 15 1.19 -12.00 2.01
CA MET A 15 1.40 -10.85 1.14
C MET A 15 2.83 -10.87 0.64
N GLU A 16 2.99 -11.24 -0.63
CA GLU A 16 4.25 -11.16 -1.34
C GLU A 16 4.19 -9.98 -2.31
N LEU A 17 5.18 -9.10 -2.21
CA LEU A 17 5.28 -7.92 -3.05
C LEU A 17 6.71 -7.82 -3.57
N SER A 18 6.90 -8.27 -4.81
CA SER A 18 8.17 -8.28 -5.51
C SER A 18 8.13 -7.33 -6.71
N GLY A 19 9.20 -6.56 -6.86
CA GLY A 19 9.32 -5.60 -7.94
C GLY A 19 10.76 -5.13 -8.08
N VAL A 20 11.17 -4.90 -9.31
CA VAL A 20 12.53 -4.48 -9.67
C VAL A 20 12.44 -3.30 -10.61
N THR A 21 13.28 -2.28 -10.37
CA THR A 21 13.44 -1.12 -11.26
C THR A 21 14.80 -1.22 -11.95
N ALA A 22 14.97 -2.18 -12.87
CA ALA A 22 16.23 -2.42 -13.56
C ALA A 22 16.32 -1.66 -14.89
N ASP A 23 17.56 -1.38 -15.33
CA ASP A 23 17.91 -0.79 -16.64
C ASP A 23 17.28 0.57 -16.98
N ASN A 24 16.90 1.34 -15.95
CA ASN A 24 16.28 2.64 -16.17
C ASN A 24 17.34 3.72 -16.44
N THR A 25 17.21 4.41 -17.57
CA THR A 25 18.03 5.59 -17.87
C THR A 25 17.14 6.82 -17.98
N ALA A 26 17.37 7.81 -17.12
CA ALA A 26 16.66 9.08 -17.11
C ALA A 26 17.63 10.19 -17.55
N ARG A 27 17.42 10.77 -18.74
CA ARG A 27 18.20 11.91 -19.25
C ARG A 27 17.25 13.07 -19.57
N ASN A 28 17.67 14.30 -19.28
CA ASN A 28 16.85 15.51 -19.42
C ASN A 28 15.51 15.47 -18.65
N VAL A 29 15.48 14.81 -17.48
CA VAL A 29 14.26 14.70 -16.70
C VAL A 29 14.09 15.94 -15.82
N THR A 30 13.05 16.72 -16.12
CA THR A 30 12.53 17.75 -15.20
C THR A 30 11.44 17.09 -14.36
N THR A 31 11.68 16.93 -13.07
CA THR A 31 10.69 16.37 -12.13
C THR A 31 9.79 17.47 -11.59
N GLY A 32 8.52 17.13 -11.33
CA GLY A 32 7.55 18.07 -10.75
C GLY A 32 7.64 18.18 -9.23
N SER A 33 6.75 18.96 -8.63
CA SER A 33 6.53 18.99 -7.18
C SER A 33 5.31 18.15 -6.80
N ASN A 34 5.42 17.40 -5.71
CA ASN A 34 4.32 16.69 -5.10
C ASN A 34 3.72 17.63 -4.06
N ALA A 35 2.66 18.36 -4.41
CA ALA A 35 2.02 19.31 -3.51
C ALA A 35 0.72 18.70 -2.95
N ILE A 36 0.74 18.34 -1.65
CA ILE A 36 -0.47 18.13 -0.84
C ILE A 36 -0.66 19.40 -0.04
N SER A 37 -1.81 20.05 -0.18
CA SER A 37 -2.10 21.33 0.46
C SER A 37 -3.11 21.17 1.61
N SER A 38 -3.30 22.27 2.35
CA SER A 38 -4.34 22.36 3.36
C SER A 38 -5.70 21.97 2.75
N GLY A 39 -6.36 20.98 3.35
CA GLY A 39 -7.66 20.50 2.88
C GLY A 39 -7.62 19.33 1.90
N SER A 40 -6.43 18.92 1.41
CA SER A 40 -6.32 17.75 0.51
C SER A 40 -6.88 16.46 1.12
N PHE A 41 -6.94 16.39 2.45
CA PHE A 41 -7.54 15.27 3.18
C PHE A 41 -8.67 15.65 4.13
N ALA A 42 -9.20 16.88 4.01
CA ALA A 42 -10.34 17.27 4.84
C ALA A 42 -11.54 16.36 4.54
N ASN A 43 -12.16 15.83 5.60
CA ASN A 43 -13.29 14.89 5.54
C ASN A 43 -12.99 13.47 5.06
N MET A 44 -11.73 13.04 5.00
CA MET A 44 -11.43 11.64 4.69
C MET A 44 -11.85 10.72 5.84
N ASN A 45 -12.65 9.71 5.50
CA ASN A 45 -13.14 8.66 6.38
C ASN A 45 -12.72 7.30 5.80
N GLY A 46 -12.36 6.33 6.63
CA GLY A 46 -11.82 5.03 6.21
C GLY A 46 -10.29 4.95 6.29
N LEU A 47 -9.66 4.15 5.42
CA LEU A 47 -8.21 3.94 5.39
C LEU A 47 -7.60 4.54 4.12
N PRO A 48 -7.17 5.81 4.16
CA PRO A 48 -6.58 6.44 3.00
C PRO A 48 -5.12 6.06 2.82
N VAL A 49 -4.72 5.75 1.58
CA VAL A 49 -3.32 5.53 1.23
C VAL A 49 -2.93 6.52 0.13
N VAL A 50 -1.87 7.29 0.38
CA VAL A 50 -1.40 8.32 -0.55
C VAL A 50 0.08 8.12 -0.79
N ILE A 51 0.47 8.02 -2.06
CA ILE A 51 1.86 7.87 -2.44
C ILE A 51 2.18 8.90 -3.52
N GLN A 52 3.18 9.71 -3.23
CA GLN A 52 3.58 10.84 -4.05
C GLN A 52 5.01 10.65 -4.51
N ASN A 53 5.19 10.54 -5.82
CA ASN A 53 6.52 10.44 -6.40
C ASN A 53 6.60 11.26 -7.69
N THR A 54 7.51 12.24 -7.70
CA THR A 54 7.75 13.12 -8.86
C THR A 54 9.00 12.73 -9.63
N GLY A 55 9.69 11.66 -9.22
CA GLY A 55 10.92 11.19 -9.83
C GLY A 55 10.69 10.43 -11.14
N ALA A 56 11.76 10.21 -11.88
CA ALA A 56 11.84 9.14 -12.89
C ALA A 56 12.42 7.88 -12.24
N ASN A 57 12.12 6.71 -12.80
CA ASN A 57 12.65 5.42 -12.36
C ASN A 57 12.15 4.99 -10.96
N VAL A 58 10.85 5.17 -10.69
CA VAL A 58 10.28 4.83 -9.39
C VAL A 58 9.37 3.63 -9.47
N LEU A 59 9.68 2.63 -8.66
CA LEU A 59 8.79 1.53 -8.32
C LEU A 59 8.12 1.83 -6.99
N ILE A 60 6.80 1.79 -7.00
CA ILE A 60 5.97 1.98 -5.81
C ILE A 60 5.21 0.69 -5.55
N GLN A 61 5.41 0.16 -4.35
CA GLN A 61 4.87 -1.11 -3.92
C GLN A 61 4.11 -0.88 -2.61
N ASN A 62 2.77 -0.89 -2.68
CA ASN A 62 1.89 -0.74 -1.52
C ASN A 62 0.81 -1.81 -1.55
N ALA A 63 0.63 -2.48 -0.42
CA ALA A 63 -0.36 -3.52 -0.26
C ALA A 63 -0.90 -3.50 1.18
N VAL A 64 -2.22 -3.67 1.31
CA VAL A 64 -2.94 -3.60 2.59
C VAL A 64 -3.84 -4.83 2.70
N ILE A 65 -3.70 -5.59 3.80
CA ILE A 65 -4.67 -6.62 4.20
C ILE A 65 -5.55 -6.03 5.29
N LEU A 66 -6.87 -6.06 5.09
CA LEU A 66 -7.86 -5.62 6.07
C LEU A 66 -8.75 -6.79 6.48
N HIS A 67 -8.75 -7.10 7.78
CA HIS A 67 -9.73 -7.99 8.40
C HIS A 67 -10.79 -7.16 9.08
N LEU A 68 -12.03 -7.31 8.64
CA LEU A 68 -13.17 -6.65 9.26
C LEU A 68 -14.11 -7.71 9.81
N GLN A 69 -14.35 -7.66 11.13
CA GLN A 69 -15.43 -8.37 11.79
C GLN A 69 -16.43 -7.33 12.28
N MET A 70 -17.65 -7.40 11.76
CA MET A 70 -18.76 -6.56 12.21
C MET A 70 -19.73 -7.42 13.02
N ASN A 71 -20.27 -6.84 14.09
CA ASN A 71 -21.19 -7.50 15.02
C ASN A 71 -22.59 -7.64 14.42
#